data_AF-A0A2J7QTF7-F1
#
_entry.id   AF-A0A2J7QTF7-F1
#
_cell.length_a   1.000
_cell.length_b   1.000
_cell.length_c   1.000
_cell.angle_alpha   90.00
_cell.angle_beta   90.00
_cell.angle_gamma   90.00
#
_symmetry.space_group_name_H-M   'P 1'
#
loop_
_entity.id
_entity.type
_entity.pdbx_description
1 polymer ?
#
loop_
_entity_poly.entity_id
_entity_poly.type
_entity_poly.pdbx_seq_one_letter_code
_entity_poly.pdbx_strand_id
1 'polypeptide(L)'
;MNVSQLEQRCYVNIEVLRGRHATECRSELVEALGDRALPYRTVARHTGTDQATVDRILRKDLNMRQTAAKWVPHELNEVQKWTGYEARRVNLERYEIEGDNFLNRMISIDET
;
A
#
# COMPACT_ATOMS: atom_id res chain seq x y z
N MET A 1 2.19 10.55 -6.29
CA MET A 1 1.30 10.19 -5.17
C MET A 1 1.28 11.34 -4.17
N ASN A 2 0.12 11.87 -3.78
CA ASN A 2 -0.01 12.91 -2.75
C ASN A 2 -0.55 12.25 -1.47
N VAL A 3 0.33 12.02 -0.50
CA VAL A 3 -0.03 11.39 0.78
C VAL A 3 -0.42 12.49 1.76
N SER A 4 -1.68 12.48 2.18
CA SER A 4 -2.25 13.43 3.12
C SER A 4 -1.62 13.33 4.51
N GLN A 5 -1.75 14.38 5.32
CA GLN A 5 -1.30 14.35 6.71
C GLN A 5 -2.02 13.28 7.54
N LEU A 6 -3.27 12.96 7.20
CA LEU A 6 -4.02 11.89 7.86
C LEU A 6 -3.37 10.53 7.58
N GLU A 7 -3.04 10.24 6.32
CA GLU A 7 -2.37 9.00 5.93
C GLU A 7 -0.99 8.88 6.57
N GLN A 8 -0.23 9.98 6.64
CA GLN A 8 1.05 10.00 7.36
C GLN A 8 0.89 9.72 8.87
N ARG A 9 -0.19 10.21 9.51
CA ARG A 9 -0.49 9.91 10.92
C ARG A 9 -0.95 8.46 11.13
N CYS A 10 -1.75 7.93 10.21
CA CYS A 10 -2.15 6.52 10.23
C CYS A 10 -0.93 5.61 10.11
N TYR A 11 0.01 5.94 9.23
CA TYR A 11 1.29 5.25 9.10
C TYR A 11 2.04 5.20 10.44
N VAL A 12 2.27 6.37 11.06
CA VAL A 12 2.97 6.44 12.35
C VAL A 12 2.27 5.61 13.42
N ASN A 13 0.94 5.69 13.51
CA ASN A 13 0.16 4.89 14.44
C ASN A 13 0.31 3.37 14.22
N ILE A 14 0.34 2.92 12.97
CA ILE A 14 0.56 1.51 12.63
C ILE A 14 1.97 1.07 13.02
N GLU A 15 2.99 1.86 12.73
CA GLU A 15 4.38 1.54 13.09
C GLU A 15 4.60 1.50 14.61
N VAL A 16 3.87 2.31 15.39
CA VAL A 16 3.87 2.26 16.86
C VAL A 16 3.29 0.95 17.38
N LEU A 17 2.21 0.45 16.78
CA LEU A 17 1.69 -0.89 17.11
C LEU A 17 2.68 -2.01 16.76
N ARG A 18 3.56 -1.77 15.79
CA ARG A 18 4.66 -2.69 15.43
C ARG A 18 5.90 -2.53 16.31
N GLY A 19 5.88 -1.62 17.30
CA GLY A 19 6.97 -1.39 18.24
C GLY A 19 8.13 -0.54 17.70
N ARG A 20 7.91 0.19 16.59
CA ARG A 20 8.91 1.06 15.98
C ARG A 20 9.07 2.37 16.75
N HIS A 21 10.26 2.96 16.66
CA HIS A 21 10.58 4.23 17.30
C HIS A 21 10.34 5.44 16.38
N ALA A 22 10.20 6.63 17.00
CA ALA A 22 9.92 7.90 16.30
C ALA A 22 10.97 8.26 15.24
N THR A 23 12.23 7.93 15.51
CA THR A 23 13.37 8.19 14.62
C THR A 23 13.29 7.36 13.34
N GLU A 24 12.94 6.08 13.46
CA GLU A 24 12.74 5.17 12.32
C GLU A 24 11.57 5.63 11.47
N CYS A 25 10.41 5.88 12.10
CA CYS A 25 9.21 6.37 11.41
C CYS A 25 9.46 7.68 10.65
N ARG A 26 10.24 8.60 11.24
CA ARG A 26 10.60 9.87 10.60
C ARG A 26 11.54 9.66 9.41
N SER A 27 12.52 8.77 9.53
CA SER A 27 13.47 8.48 8.44
C SER A 27 12.73 7.95 7.21
N GLU A 28 11.86 6.95 7.40
CA GLU A 28 11.08 6.34 6.33
C GLU A 28 10.10 7.35 5.69
N LEU A 29 9.46 8.20 6.50
CA LEU A 29 8.59 9.27 5.98
C LEU A 29 9.38 10.30 5.14
N VAL A 30 10.59 10.68 5.56
CA VAL A 30 11.44 11.62 4.81
C VAL A 30 11.92 11.00 3.51
N GLU A 31 12.31 9.72 3.52
CA GLU A 31 12.71 8.98 2.32
C GLU A 31 11.57 8.92 1.30
N ALA A 32 10.34 8.64 1.74
CA ALA A 32 9.19 8.51 0.85
C ALA A 32 8.58 9.84 0.39
N LEU A 33 8.57 10.88 1.24
CA LEU A 33 7.79 12.11 1.03
C LEU A 33 8.62 13.40 0.96
N GLY A 34 9.92 13.34 1.30
CA GLY A 34 10.82 14.50 1.34
C GLY A 34 10.29 15.61 2.25
N ASP A 35 10.24 16.83 1.73
CA ASP A 35 9.78 18.03 2.46
C ASP A 35 8.32 17.96 2.92
N ARG A 36 7.52 17.04 2.35
CA ARG A 36 6.11 16.85 2.74
C ARG A 36 5.93 15.97 3.97
N ALA A 37 7.01 15.40 4.51
CA ALA A 37 6.98 14.53 5.68
C ALA A 37 6.64 15.29 6.97
N LEU A 38 5.71 14.75 7.76
CA LEU A 38 5.31 15.31 9.05
C LEU A 38 6.51 15.56 9.97
N PRO A 39 6.68 16.77 10.52
CA PRO A 39 7.81 17.13 11.38
C PRO A 39 8.10 16.11 12.47
N TYR A 40 9.38 15.92 12.82
CA TYR A 40 9.77 14.95 13.87
C TYR A 40 8.97 15.15 15.17
N ARG A 41 8.72 16.39 15.59
CA ARG A 41 7.90 16.69 16.77
C ARG A 41 6.48 16.10 16.68
N THR A 42 5.87 16.14 15.50
CA THR A 42 4.54 15.56 15.26
C THR A 42 4.61 14.04 15.32
N VAL A 43 5.62 13.43 14.68
CA VAL A 43 5.85 11.98 14.72
C VAL A 43 6.09 11.51 16.15
N ALA A 44 7.00 12.15 16.89
CA ALA A 44 7.35 11.83 18.28
C ALA A 44 6.14 11.90 19.23
N ARG A 45 5.27 12.90 19.04
CA ARG A 45 4.02 13.01 19.80
C ARG A 45 3.10 11.82 19.53
N HIS A 46 3.00 11.39 18.27
CA HIS A 46 2.17 10.23 17.92
C HIS A 46 2.79 8.92 18.40
N THR A 47 4.12 8.78 18.36
CA THR A 47 4.81 7.58 18.88
C THR A 47 4.82 7.47 20.39
N GLY A 48 4.66 8.58 21.12
CA GLY A 48 4.49 8.56 22.58
C GLY A 48 3.07 8.19 23.03
N THR A 49 2.16 7.89 22.11
CA THR A 49 0.78 7.48 22.43
C THR A 49 0.79 6.02 22.88
N ASP A 50 0.02 5.70 23.92
CA ASP A 50 -0.11 4.32 24.37
C ASP A 50 -0.79 3.44 23.31
N GLN A 51 -0.41 2.16 23.25
CA GLN A 51 -0.89 1.24 22.21
C GLN A 51 -2.42 1.05 22.24
N ALA A 52 -3.05 1.09 23.42
CA ALA A 52 -4.51 0.95 23.53
C ALA A 52 -5.25 2.15 22.92
N THR A 53 -4.74 3.36 23.15
CA THR A 53 -5.25 4.58 22.51
C THR A 53 -5.04 4.55 21.00
N VAL A 54 -3.89 4.05 20.53
CA VAL A 54 -3.64 3.89 19.10
C VAL A 54 -4.62 2.91 18.47
N ASP A 55 -4.86 1.74 19.08
CA ASP A 55 -5.83 0.76 18.59
C ASP A 55 -7.25 1.34 18.56
N ARG A 56 -7.65 2.10 19.60
CA ARG A 56 -8.92 2.84 19.63
C ARG A 56 -9.03 3.82 18.46
N ILE A 57 -8.02 4.64 18.21
CA ILE A 57 -8.05 5.63 17.12
C ILE A 57 -8.21 4.93 15.78
N LEU A 58 -7.43 3.88 15.53
CA LEU A 58 -7.50 3.15 14.26
C LEU A 58 -8.87 2.50 14.07
N ARG A 59 -9.38 1.76 15.07
CA ARG A 59 -10.60 0.97 14.93
C ARG A 59 -11.90 1.76 15.10
N LYS A 60 -11.93 2.75 15.99
CA LYS A 60 -13.16 3.48 16.37
C LYS A 60 -13.24 4.84 15.69
N ASP A 61 -12.16 5.63 15.74
CA ASP A 61 -12.20 7.01 15.25
C ASP A 61 -12.02 7.06 13.72
N LEU A 62 -11.19 6.17 13.17
CA LEU A 62 -10.89 6.08 11.73
C LEU A 62 -11.59 4.92 11.03
N ASN A 63 -12.29 4.05 11.78
CA ASN A 63 -12.98 2.87 11.26
C ASN A 63 -12.09 1.96 10.39
N MET A 64 -10.81 1.88 10.72
CA MET A 64 -9.84 1.03 10.04
C MET A 64 -9.88 -0.39 10.60
N ARG A 65 -9.72 -1.37 9.71
CA ARG A 65 -9.63 -2.78 10.08
C ARG A 65 -8.30 -3.33 9.60
N GLN A 66 -7.62 -4.07 10.48
CA GLN A 66 -6.43 -4.83 10.07
C GLN A 66 -6.87 -5.91 9.07
N THR A 67 -6.37 -5.81 7.84
CA THR A 67 -6.50 -6.83 6.81
C THR A 67 -5.21 -7.63 6.78
N ALA A 68 -5.32 -8.97 6.80
CA ALA A 68 -4.17 -9.80 6.50
C ALA A 68 -3.73 -9.50 5.05
N ALA A 69 -2.42 -9.43 4.82
CA ALA A 69 -1.90 -9.41 3.46
C ALA A 69 -2.42 -10.66 2.75
N LYS A 70 -2.98 -10.50 1.54
CA LYS A 70 -3.34 -11.65 0.72
C LYS A 70 -2.05 -12.38 0.36
N TRP A 71 -2.05 -13.70 0.44
CA TRP A 71 -0.94 -14.51 -0.07
C TRP A 71 -0.79 -14.23 -1.57
N VAL A 72 0.37 -13.72 -1.97
CA VAL A 72 0.74 -13.54 -3.37
C VAL A 72 1.75 -14.64 -3.70
N PRO A 73 1.55 -15.43 -4.78
CA PRO A 73 2.42 -16.56 -5.12
C PRO A 73 3.91 -16.22 -5.21
N HIS A 74 4.25 -14.98 -5.54
CA HIS A 74 5.64 -14.53 -5.65
C HIS A 74 5.81 -13.03 -5.37
N GLU A 75 6.94 -12.65 -4.79
CA GLU A 75 7.37 -11.26 -4.75
C GLU A 75 7.90 -10.87 -6.14
N LEU A 76 7.13 -10.04 -6.85
CA LEU A 76 7.52 -9.62 -8.20
C LEU A 76 8.62 -8.56 -8.15
N ASN A 77 9.70 -8.79 -8.89
CA ASN A 77 10.71 -7.76 -9.16
C ASN A 77 10.17 -6.70 -10.15
N GLU A 78 10.88 -5.59 -10.31
CA GLU A 78 10.44 -4.48 -11.17
C GLU A 78 10.23 -4.89 -12.63
N VAL A 79 11.09 -5.77 -13.15
CA VAL A 79 10.98 -6.27 -14.52
C VAL A 79 9.72 -7.12 -14.67
N GLN A 80 9.45 -8.04 -13.75
CA GLN A 80 8.23 -8.86 -13.74
C GLN A 80 6.97 -8.01 -13.63
N LYS A 81 7.00 -6.94 -12.82
CA LYS A 81 5.91 -5.97 -12.74
C LYS A 81 5.68 -5.26 -14.08
N TRP A 82 6.75 -4.78 -14.71
CA TRP A 82 6.70 -4.12 -16.01
C TRP A 82 6.17 -5.06 -17.10
N THR A 83 6.72 -6.27 -17.22
CA THR A 83 6.26 -7.28 -18.18
C THR A 83 4.78 -7.60 -17.98
N GLY A 84 4.35 -7.78 -16.73
CA GLY A 84 2.94 -8.01 -16.43
C GLY A 84 2.05 -6.80 -16.76
N TYR A 85 2.52 -5.58 -16.54
CA TYR A 85 1.80 -4.36 -16.91
C TYR A 85 1.64 -4.25 -18.44
N GLU A 86 2.74 -4.41 -19.18
CA GLU A 86 2.76 -4.29 -20.64
C GLU A 86 1.86 -5.32 -21.33
N ALA A 87 1.92 -6.58 -20.91
CA ALA A 87 1.06 -7.63 -21.45
C ALA A 87 -0.44 -7.32 -21.23
N ARG A 88 -0.80 -6.79 -20.06
CA ARG A 88 -2.18 -6.40 -19.75
C ARG A 88 -2.61 -5.17 -20.55
N ARG A 89 -1.73 -4.18 -20.71
CA ARG A 89 -2.00 -2.99 -21.51
C ARG A 89 -2.35 -3.37 -22.95
N VAL A 90 -1.53 -4.20 -23.60
CA VAL A 90 -1.77 -4.65 -24.98
C VAL A 90 -3.06 -5.46 -25.09
N ASN A 91 -3.32 -6.37 -24.15
CA ASN A 91 -4.56 -7.16 -24.15
C ASN A 91 -5.80 -6.29 -23.92
N LEU A 92 -5.70 -5.25 -23.09
CA LEU A 92 -6.79 -4.32 -22.83
C LEU A 92 -7.09 -3.48 -24.08
N GLU A 93 -6.08 -2.88 -24.70
CA GLU A 93 -6.24 -2.12 -25.96
C GLU A 93 -6.91 -2.98 -27.04
N ARG A 94 -6.50 -4.25 -27.14
CA ARG A 94 -7.10 -5.19 -28.08
C ARG A 94 -8.56 -5.51 -27.75
N TYR A 95 -8.87 -5.71 -26.48
CA TYR A 95 -10.25 -5.93 -26.03
C TYR A 95 -11.13 -4.71 -26.29
N GLU A 96 -10.62 -3.50 -26.12
CA GLU A 96 -11.37 -2.26 -26.41
C GLU A 96 -11.75 -2.14 -27.90
N ILE A 97 -10.91 -2.69 -28.80
CA ILE A 97 -11.17 -2.70 -30.25
C ILE A 97 -12.09 -3.85 -30.66
N GLU A 98 -11.81 -5.06 -30.19
CA GLU A 98 -12.48 -6.29 -30.67
C GLU A 98 -13.71 -6.68 -29.82
N GLY A 99 -13.83 -6.17 -28.60
CA GLY A 99 -14.87 -6.51 -27.63
C GLY A 99 -14.90 -8.00 -27.28
N ASP A 100 -16.11 -8.53 -27.03
CA ASP A 100 -16.31 -9.93 -26.64
C ASP A 100 -15.84 -10.94 -27.69
N ASN A 101 -15.68 -10.54 -28.96
CA ASN A 101 -15.13 -11.42 -29.99
C ASN A 101 -13.70 -11.88 -29.68
N PHE A 102 -12.91 -11.04 -29.00
CA PHE A 102 -11.57 -11.42 -28.54
C PHE A 102 -11.65 -12.52 -27.47
N LEU A 103 -12.54 -12.36 -26.48
CA LEU A 103 -12.71 -13.31 -25.40
C LEU A 103 -13.30 -14.64 -25.88
N ASN A 104 -14.28 -14.59 -26.79
CA ASN A 104 -14.96 -15.76 -27.35
C ASN A 104 -14.03 -16.70 -28.13
N ARG A 105 -12.83 -16.24 -28.51
CA ARG A 105 -11.82 -17.02 -29.24
C ARG A 105 -10.69 -17.50 -28.33
N MET A 106 -10.69 -17.13 -27.06
CA MET A 106 -9.63 -17.49 -26.12
C MET A 106 -9.81 -18.94 -25.65
N ILE A 107 -8.75 -19.74 -25.79
CA ILE A 107 -8.66 -21.09 -25.24
C ILE A 107 -7.45 -21.10 -24.32
N SER A 108 -7.66 -21.40 -23.04
CA SER A 108 -6.60 -21.50 -22.02
C SER A 108 -6.52 -22.93 -21.50
N ILE A 109 -5.31 -23.45 -21.36
CA ILE A 109 -4.99 -24.74 -20.74
C ILE A 109 -3.82 -24.51 -19.78
N ASP A 110 -3.82 -25.20 -18.65
CA ASP A 110 -2.71 -25.24 -17.71
C ASP A 110 -2.58 -26.67 -17.16
N GLU A 111 -1.35 -27.11 -16.88
CA GLU A 111 -1.07 -28.42 -16.29
C GLU A 111 -1.09 -28.33 -14.76
N THR A 112 -1.54 -29.39 -14.06
CA THR A 112 -1.62 -29.44 -12.60
C THR A 112 -0.57 -30.36 -12.01
#